data_AF-A0A395GWT9-F1
#
_entry.id   AF-A0A395GWT9-F1
#
_cell.length_a   1.000
_cell.length_b   1.000
_cell.length_c   1.000
_cell.angle_alpha   90.00
_cell.angle_beta   90.00
_cell.angle_gamma   90.00
#
_symmetry.space_group_name_H-M   'P 1'
#
loop_
_entity.id
_entity.type
_entity.pdbx_description
1 polymer ?
#
loop_
_entity_poly.entity_id
_entity_poly.type
_entity_poly.pdbx_seq_one_letter_code
_entity_poly.pdbx_strand_id
1 'polypeptide(L)'
;MGTPAEQRKLVKRAGEKYRASPWTPITQLQRESSRDPPARGGVWISRTVFPAPASCSIRDALSLEDTPIIDVGVKFIGSQEKANNDVPESDVTEEKLGDLLKEYDSEMTINPLNPRRWPLHMRACSIPPAGASYRAVPANKIILAGNSSGANLCFGLIKFLLELQKLPPSDASIDFYGRHVTLPLPAGIATVGGWCDQCDALPLWHKNGEYDILGVLQPPLMPGFPTDSIWPANPPREHTYCVAATLDHELVTPAAVADWTGKLGVPRL
;
A
#
# COMPACT_ATOMS: atom_id res chain seq x y z
N MET A 1 -2.71 19.66 -22.54
CA MET A 1 -3.11 18.23 -22.60
C MET A 1 -3.27 17.84 -24.06
N GLY A 2 -2.82 16.65 -24.47
CA GLY A 2 -2.98 16.16 -25.85
C GLY A 2 -4.45 15.88 -26.20
N THR A 3 -4.76 15.85 -27.49
CA THR A 3 -6.08 15.50 -28.04
C THR A 3 -6.48 14.06 -27.67
N PRO A 4 -7.78 13.72 -27.65
CA PRO A 4 -8.22 12.35 -27.40
C PRO A 4 -7.61 11.29 -28.34
N ALA A 5 -7.31 11.67 -29.59
CA ALA A 5 -6.66 10.78 -30.55
C ALA A 5 -5.20 10.49 -30.16
N GLU A 6 -4.47 11.51 -29.72
CA GLU A 6 -3.08 11.36 -29.24
C GLU A 6 -3.03 10.53 -27.96
N GLN A 7 -3.98 10.73 -27.04
CA GLN A 7 -4.09 9.92 -25.81
C GLN A 7 -4.33 8.44 -26.14
N ARG A 8 -5.27 8.13 -27.06
CA ARG A 8 -5.52 6.74 -27.49
C ARG A 8 -4.28 6.11 -28.11
N LYS A 9 -3.55 6.85 -28.96
CA LYS A 9 -2.30 6.37 -29.57
C LYS A 9 -1.24 6.09 -28.50
N LEU A 10 -1.13 6.96 -27.49
CA LEU A 10 -0.22 6.77 -26.36
C LEU A 10 -0.57 5.51 -25.55
N VAL A 11 -1.84 5.31 -25.21
CA VAL A 11 -2.32 4.13 -24.46
C VAL A 11 -2.04 2.85 -25.23
N LYS A 12 -2.36 2.80 -26.53
CA LYS A 12 -2.06 1.64 -27.39
C LYS A 12 -0.57 1.29 -27.39
N ARG A 13 0.28 2.30 -27.64
CA ARG A 13 1.74 2.12 -27.64
C ARG A 13 2.27 1.64 -26.28
N ALA A 14 1.72 2.16 -25.18
CA ALA A 14 2.08 1.72 -23.85
C ALA A 14 1.68 0.25 -23.62
N GLY A 15 0.44 -0.12 -23.96
CA GLY A 15 -0.05 -1.49 -23.85
C GLY A 15 0.75 -2.49 -24.68
N GLU A 16 1.07 -2.15 -25.94
CA GLU A 16 1.95 -2.96 -26.80
C GLU A 16 3.32 -3.19 -26.18
N LYS A 17 3.93 -2.14 -25.59
CA LYS A 17 5.23 -2.25 -24.93
C LYS A 17 5.18 -3.22 -23.74
N TYR A 18 4.15 -3.13 -22.89
CA TYR A 18 4.01 -4.02 -21.74
C TYR A 18 3.77 -5.48 -22.18
N ARG A 19 2.91 -5.71 -23.18
CA ARG A 19 2.64 -7.05 -23.73
C ARG A 19 3.86 -7.70 -24.38
N ALA A 20 4.71 -6.90 -25.03
CA ALA A 20 5.94 -7.39 -25.64
C ALA A 20 7.08 -7.60 -24.64
N SER A 21 6.92 -7.17 -23.38
CA SER A 21 7.94 -7.36 -22.36
C SER A 21 8.00 -8.84 -21.95
N PRO A 22 9.20 -9.45 -21.87
CA PRO A 22 9.31 -10.84 -21.47
C PRO A 22 8.81 -11.02 -20.03
N TRP A 23 8.21 -12.18 -19.75
CA TRP A 23 7.90 -12.55 -18.38
C TRP A 23 9.18 -12.78 -17.59
N THR A 24 9.15 -12.33 -16.34
CA THR A 24 10.28 -12.38 -15.42
C THR A 24 9.94 -13.33 -14.27
N PRO A 25 10.86 -14.21 -13.83
CA PRO A 25 10.62 -15.06 -12.66
C PRO A 25 10.21 -14.25 -11.42
N ILE A 26 9.37 -14.82 -10.55
CA ILE A 26 8.81 -14.08 -9.39
C ILE A 26 9.92 -13.60 -8.45
N THR A 27 10.94 -14.43 -8.18
CA THR A 27 12.10 -14.06 -7.36
C THR A 27 12.78 -12.80 -7.88
N GLN A 28 12.92 -12.68 -9.20
CA GLN A 28 13.54 -11.51 -9.82
C GLN A 28 12.58 -10.31 -9.78
N LEU A 29 11.29 -10.51 -10.06
CA LEU A 29 10.29 -9.44 -9.96
C LEU A 29 10.23 -8.86 -8.55
N GLN A 30 10.19 -9.70 -7.51
CA GLN A 30 10.21 -9.30 -6.11
C GLN A 30 11.52 -8.59 -5.76
N ARG A 31 12.67 -9.13 -6.17
CA ARG A 31 13.96 -8.49 -5.95
C ARG A 31 13.99 -7.10 -6.57
N GLU A 32 13.51 -6.94 -7.79
CA GLU A 32 13.50 -5.65 -8.49
C GLU A 32 12.46 -4.68 -7.94
N SER A 33 11.29 -5.15 -7.52
CA SER A 33 10.24 -4.32 -6.93
C SER A 33 10.56 -3.86 -5.52
N SER A 34 11.28 -4.67 -4.76
CA SER A 34 11.67 -4.39 -3.38
C SER A 34 13.03 -3.70 -3.28
N ARG A 35 13.68 -3.41 -4.42
CA ARG A 35 14.89 -2.58 -4.45
C ARG A 35 14.58 -1.21 -3.87
N ASP A 36 15.48 -0.75 -3.02
CA ASP A 36 15.45 0.55 -2.41
C ASP A 36 16.62 1.39 -2.93
N PRO A 37 16.54 1.87 -4.18
CA PRO A 37 17.60 2.71 -4.73
C PRO A 37 17.61 4.04 -3.95
N PRO A 38 18.80 4.60 -3.64
CA PRO A 38 18.90 5.92 -3.04
C PRO A 38 18.15 6.96 -3.86
N ALA A 39 17.43 7.85 -3.18
CA ALA A 39 16.83 9.00 -3.83
C ALA A 39 17.89 9.93 -4.42
N ARG A 40 17.47 10.70 -5.41
CA ARG A 40 18.25 11.77 -6.01
C ARG A 40 17.38 13.01 -6.12
N GLY A 41 17.97 14.17 -5.91
CA GLY A 41 17.32 15.46 -6.14
C GLY A 41 16.66 16.07 -4.91
N GLY A 42 15.63 16.89 -5.13
CA GLY A 42 14.95 17.65 -4.09
C GLY A 42 13.99 16.83 -3.22
N VAL A 43 14.46 15.71 -2.67
CA VAL A 43 13.68 14.83 -1.81
C VAL A 43 14.52 14.47 -0.58
N TRP A 44 13.95 14.68 0.59
CA TRP A 44 14.46 14.17 1.85
C TRP A 44 13.89 12.78 2.11
N ILE A 45 14.74 11.84 2.53
CA ILE A 45 14.31 10.55 3.04
C ILE A 45 14.88 10.37 4.44
N SER A 46 14.00 10.18 5.42
CA SER A 46 14.38 9.66 6.73
C SER A 46 13.93 8.21 6.83
N ARG A 47 14.84 7.33 7.24
CA ARG A 47 14.60 5.89 7.33
C ARG A 47 14.61 5.52 8.79
N THR A 48 13.63 4.72 9.19
CA THR A 48 13.59 4.15 10.53
C THR A 48 13.08 2.72 10.45
N VAL A 49 13.15 2.02 11.56
CA VAL A 49 12.60 0.68 11.71
C VAL A 49 11.58 0.74 12.82
N PHE A 50 10.35 0.35 12.52
CA PHE A 50 9.37 0.06 13.57
C PHE A 50 9.59 -1.38 14.01
N PRO A 51 9.98 -1.61 15.28
CA PRO A 51 10.21 -2.94 15.76
C PRO A 51 8.91 -3.74 15.73
N ALA A 52 9.04 -5.05 15.55
CA ALA A 52 7.94 -5.98 15.74
C ALA A 52 7.25 -5.69 17.09
N PRO A 53 5.93 -5.47 17.12
CA PRO A 53 5.22 -5.29 18.39
C PRO A 53 5.46 -6.51 19.29
N ALA A 54 5.69 -6.24 20.57
CA ALA A 54 5.87 -7.28 21.57
C ALA A 54 4.59 -8.11 21.81
N SER A 55 3.43 -7.55 21.45
CA SER A 55 2.13 -8.21 21.52
C SER A 55 1.78 -8.88 20.19
N CYS A 56 1.16 -10.06 20.27
CA CYS A 56 0.54 -10.74 19.15
C CYS A 56 -0.89 -10.29 18.88
N SER A 57 -1.42 -9.30 19.62
CA SER A 57 -2.84 -8.92 19.58
C SER A 57 -3.37 -8.64 18.17
N ILE A 58 -2.54 -8.04 17.30
CA ILE A 58 -2.93 -7.76 15.91
C ILE A 58 -2.94 -9.03 15.03
N ARG A 59 -2.06 -9.98 15.32
CA ARG A 59 -2.01 -11.30 14.66
C ARG A 59 -3.21 -12.13 15.10
N ASP A 60 -3.52 -12.12 16.39
CA ASP A 60 -4.65 -12.85 16.98
C ASP A 60 -5.96 -12.32 16.42
N ALA A 61 -6.11 -10.99 16.31
CA ALA A 61 -7.27 -10.35 15.68
C ALA A 61 -7.44 -10.73 14.20
N LEU A 62 -6.34 -11.07 13.51
CA LEU A 62 -6.35 -11.55 12.12
C LEU A 62 -6.39 -13.09 12.01
N SER A 63 -6.37 -13.81 13.14
CA SER A 63 -6.27 -15.29 13.19
C SER A 63 -5.08 -15.83 12.39
N LEU A 64 -3.94 -15.11 12.40
CA LEU A 64 -2.74 -15.42 11.62
C LEU A 64 -1.66 -16.12 12.48
N GLU A 65 -2.03 -17.14 13.25
CA GLU A 65 -1.19 -17.75 14.31
C GLU A 65 0.27 -18.05 13.87
N ASP A 66 0.45 -18.53 12.63
CA ASP A 66 1.76 -18.93 12.08
C ASP A 66 2.53 -17.79 11.36
N THR A 67 1.97 -16.59 11.24
CA THR A 67 2.60 -15.49 10.48
C THR A 67 3.60 -14.72 11.36
N PRO A 68 4.91 -14.73 11.07
CA PRO A 68 5.88 -14.00 11.88
C PRO A 68 5.58 -12.49 11.86
N ILE A 69 5.60 -11.87 13.03
CA ILE A 69 5.57 -10.41 13.16
C ILE A 69 7.03 -9.99 13.09
N ILE A 70 7.36 -9.17 12.10
CA ILE A 70 8.72 -8.74 11.79
C ILE A 70 8.86 -7.24 11.98
N ASP A 71 10.12 -6.81 12.14
CA ASP A 71 10.46 -5.40 12.07
C ASP A 71 10.09 -4.83 10.70
N VAL A 72 9.47 -3.65 10.69
CA VAL A 72 9.03 -2.99 9.47
C VAL A 72 9.90 -1.77 9.22
N GLY A 73 10.64 -1.78 8.11
CA GLY A 73 11.36 -0.60 7.63
C GLY A 73 10.37 0.47 7.15
N VAL A 74 10.48 1.67 7.69
CA VAL A 74 9.63 2.82 7.37
C VAL A 74 10.48 3.93 6.76
N LYS A 75 9.92 4.62 5.76
CA LYS A 75 10.55 5.76 5.10
C LYS A 75 9.63 6.96 5.15
N PHE A 76 10.10 8.02 5.75
CA PHE A 76 9.48 9.34 5.66
C PHE A 76 10.09 10.08 4.48
N ILE A 77 9.24 10.51 3.56
CA ILE A 77 9.66 11.22 2.36
C ILE A 77 9.10 12.64 2.43
N GLY A 78 9.97 13.63 2.27
CA GLY A 78 9.63 15.05 2.20
C GLY A 78 10.17 15.68 0.92
N SER A 79 9.52 16.73 0.43
CA SER A 79 10.05 17.54 -0.66
C SER A 79 11.13 18.50 -0.15
N GLN A 80 12.07 18.89 -1.01
CA GLN A 80 13.02 19.96 -0.74
C GLN A 80 12.90 20.99 -1.86
N GLU A 81 12.20 22.08 -1.59
CA GLU A 81 11.80 23.07 -2.61
C GLU A 81 12.98 23.72 -3.36
N LYS A 82 14.21 23.62 -2.85
CA LYS A 82 15.40 24.33 -3.39
C LYS A 82 16.59 23.43 -3.74
N ALA A 83 16.44 22.11 -3.82
CA ALA A 83 17.58 21.23 -4.10
C ALA A 83 17.78 20.93 -5.59
N ASN A 84 19.04 20.80 -5.97
CA ASN A 84 19.45 20.41 -7.33
C ASN A 84 19.11 18.93 -7.58
N ASN A 85 18.71 18.57 -8.80
CA ASN A 85 18.14 17.24 -9.13
C ASN A 85 19.15 16.07 -8.99
N ASP A 86 20.44 16.36 -8.88
CA ASP A 86 21.51 15.37 -8.79
C ASP A 86 22.14 15.27 -7.38
N VAL A 87 21.57 15.95 -6.38
CA VAL A 87 22.09 15.85 -5.01
C VAL A 87 21.87 14.43 -4.47
N PRO A 88 22.90 13.80 -3.86
CA PRO A 88 22.77 12.49 -3.21
C PRO A 88 21.78 12.54 -2.04
N GLU A 89 21.10 11.42 -1.77
CA GLU A 89 20.30 11.24 -0.57
C GLU A 89 21.13 11.56 0.69
N SER A 90 20.62 12.45 1.52
CA SER A 90 21.22 12.88 2.76
C SER A 90 20.78 11.96 3.91
N ASP A 91 21.70 11.68 4.84
CA ASP A 91 21.38 10.90 6.03
C ASP A 91 20.68 11.80 7.07
N VAL A 92 19.42 11.49 7.37
CA VAL A 92 18.52 12.28 8.22
C VAL A 92 18.27 11.53 9.53
N THR A 93 18.88 12.02 10.61
CA THR A 93 18.68 11.55 11.99
C THR A 93 17.31 11.96 12.55
N GLU A 94 16.85 11.33 13.65
CA GLU A 94 15.58 11.70 14.32
C GLU A 94 15.50 13.17 14.75
N GLU A 95 16.62 13.80 15.14
CA GLU A 95 16.66 15.23 15.46
C GLU A 95 16.24 16.10 14.26
N LYS A 96 16.70 15.72 13.05
CA LYS A 96 16.32 16.41 11.81
C LYS A 96 14.89 16.11 11.37
N LEU A 97 14.30 14.96 11.76
CA LEU A 97 12.86 14.73 11.59
C LEU A 97 12.05 15.77 12.38
N GLY A 98 12.51 16.13 13.58
CA GLY A 98 11.92 17.21 14.38
C GLY A 98 11.97 18.57 13.68
N ASP A 99 13.06 18.88 12.97
CA ASP A 99 13.18 20.11 12.18
C ASP A 99 12.36 20.07 10.88
N LEU A 100 12.30 18.93 10.20
CA LEU A 100 11.39 18.72 9.05
C LEU A 100 9.94 18.96 9.46
N LEU A 101 9.50 18.44 10.60
CA LEU A 101 8.14 18.66 11.09
C LEU A 101 7.84 20.15 11.35
N LYS A 102 8.85 21.00 11.60
CA LYS A 102 8.71 22.47 11.74
C LYS A 102 8.61 23.17 10.40
N GLU A 103 9.25 22.66 9.35
CA GLU A 103 9.25 23.26 8.00
C GLU A 103 7.92 23.05 7.25
N TYR A 104 7.12 22.06 7.66
CA TYR A 104 5.86 21.72 6.99
C TYR A 104 4.64 22.25 7.75
N ASP A 105 4.00 23.30 7.23
CA ASP A 105 2.70 23.84 7.73
C ASP A 105 1.46 23.07 7.22
N SER A 106 1.64 22.09 6.34
CA SER A 106 0.51 21.37 5.73
C SER A 106 -0.13 20.38 6.72
N GLU A 107 -1.41 20.59 7.02
CA GLU A 107 -2.17 19.76 7.96
C GLU A 107 -2.60 18.39 7.39
N MET A 108 -2.49 18.19 6.06
CA MET A 108 -2.98 16.99 5.37
C MET A 108 -1.84 16.03 5.05
N THR A 109 -1.93 14.79 5.53
CA THR A 109 -0.95 13.73 5.27
C THR A 109 -1.56 12.69 4.33
N ILE A 110 -0.92 12.46 3.18
CA ILE A 110 -1.30 11.42 2.24
C ILE A 110 -0.29 10.30 2.37
N ASN A 111 -0.75 9.09 2.70
CA ASN A 111 0.09 7.92 2.82
C ASN A 111 0.03 7.11 1.51
N PRO A 112 1.04 7.22 0.61
CA PRO A 112 1.09 6.39 -0.58
C PRO A 112 1.48 4.96 -0.21
N LEU A 113 0.52 4.04 -0.31
CA LEU A 113 0.76 2.61 -0.28
C LEU A 113 1.17 2.15 -1.68
N ASN A 114 2.39 2.50 -2.11
CA ASN A 114 2.97 2.01 -3.36
C ASN A 114 4.49 1.82 -3.22
N PRO A 115 5.04 0.63 -3.55
CA PRO A 115 6.50 0.39 -3.55
C PRO A 115 7.27 1.13 -4.65
N ARG A 116 6.60 1.82 -5.61
CA ARG A 116 7.26 2.48 -6.73
C ARG A 116 6.81 3.94 -6.88
N ARG A 117 7.59 4.85 -6.31
CA ARG A 117 7.70 6.28 -6.65
C ARG A 117 6.39 7.08 -6.66
N TRP A 118 6.05 7.64 -5.50
CA TRP A 118 5.43 8.97 -5.42
C TRP A 118 6.06 9.72 -4.25
N PRO A 119 6.54 10.96 -4.41
CA PRO A 119 6.91 11.79 -3.28
C PRO A 119 5.62 12.30 -2.65
N LEU A 120 5.26 11.81 -1.47
CA LEU A 120 4.20 12.42 -0.67
C LEU A 120 4.59 12.45 0.80
N HIS A 121 4.34 13.63 1.36
CA HIS A 121 4.66 14.07 2.70
C HIS A 121 4.09 13.10 3.73
N MET A 122 4.95 12.27 4.30
CA MET A 122 4.62 11.51 5.49
C MET A 122 5.01 12.34 6.72
N ARG A 123 4.03 12.91 7.42
CA ARG A 123 4.16 12.96 8.88
C ARG A 123 3.95 11.55 9.39
N ALA A 124 4.71 11.13 10.40
CA ALA A 124 4.53 9.83 11.03
C ALA A 124 3.06 9.65 11.46
N CYS A 125 2.28 8.94 10.66
CA CYS A 125 0.86 8.62 10.90
C CYS A 125 0.65 7.71 12.12
N SER A 126 1.72 7.37 12.81
CA SER A 126 1.74 6.38 13.89
C SER A 126 1.57 7.06 15.23
N ILE A 127 0.93 6.33 16.15
CA ILE A 127 0.88 6.71 17.56
C ILE A 127 2.33 6.73 18.06
N PRO A 128 2.86 7.87 18.51
CA PRO A 128 4.25 7.95 18.95
C PRO A 128 4.48 7.11 20.21
N PRO A 129 5.68 6.55 20.39
CA PRO A 129 6.13 6.04 21.68
C PRO A 129 6.02 7.09 22.79
N ALA A 130 5.96 6.65 24.05
CA ALA A 130 6.00 7.56 25.19
C ALA A 130 7.29 8.40 25.15
N GLY A 131 7.16 9.73 25.21
CA GLY A 131 8.30 10.65 25.21
C GLY A 131 8.75 11.15 23.83
N ALA A 132 8.07 10.75 22.73
CA ALA A 132 8.39 11.30 21.41
C ALA A 132 8.12 12.81 21.33
N SER A 133 8.95 13.52 20.56
CA SER A 133 8.85 14.97 20.34
C SER A 133 7.67 15.40 19.46
N TYR A 134 6.96 14.44 18.84
CA TYR A 134 5.85 14.67 17.93
C TYR A 134 4.55 14.03 18.45
N ARG A 135 3.41 14.51 17.95
CA ARG A 135 2.08 13.97 18.26
C ARG A 135 1.58 13.08 17.12
N ALA A 136 0.71 12.12 17.46
CA ALA A 136 -0.01 11.35 16.46
C ALA A 136 -0.80 12.27 15.52
N VAL A 137 -0.79 11.97 14.22
CA VAL A 137 -1.64 12.66 13.25
C VAL A 137 -3.10 12.25 13.53
N PRO A 138 -4.04 13.22 13.71
CA PRO A 138 -5.45 12.90 13.84
C PRO A 138 -5.95 12.11 12.62
N ALA A 139 -6.74 11.06 12.85
CA ALA A 139 -7.18 10.17 11.77
C ALA A 139 -7.99 10.87 10.67
N ASN A 140 -8.77 11.89 11.04
CA ASN A 140 -9.51 12.76 10.12
C ASN A 140 -8.60 13.70 9.28
N LYS A 141 -7.28 13.61 9.42
CA LYS A 141 -6.29 14.29 8.57
C LYS A 141 -5.43 13.32 7.75
N ILE A 142 -5.77 12.03 7.76
CA ILE A 142 -5.06 10.98 7.03
C ILE A 142 -5.89 10.57 5.80
N ILE A 143 -5.25 10.54 4.62
CA ILE A 143 -5.79 9.90 3.42
C ILE A 143 -4.89 8.73 3.02
N LEU A 144 -5.49 7.56 2.76
CA LEU A 144 -4.76 6.43 2.17
C LEU A 144 -4.77 6.57 0.65
N ALA A 145 -3.60 6.65 0.03
CA ALA A 145 -3.49 6.75 -1.41
C ALA A 145 -2.82 5.51 -2.01
N GLY A 146 -3.37 5.00 -3.11
CA GLY A 146 -2.85 3.79 -3.73
C GLY A 146 -3.26 3.62 -5.18
N ASN A 147 -2.41 3.02 -6.00
CA ASN A 147 -2.69 2.70 -7.39
C ASN A 147 -2.47 1.20 -7.65
N SER A 148 -3.19 0.61 -8.61
CA SER A 148 -3.06 -0.83 -8.91
C SER A 148 -3.22 -1.69 -7.64
N SER A 149 -2.24 -2.54 -7.30
CA SER A 149 -2.24 -3.33 -6.06
C SER A 149 -2.22 -2.47 -4.78
N GLY A 150 -1.69 -1.24 -4.84
CA GLY A 150 -1.74 -0.30 -3.72
C GLY A 150 -3.16 0.16 -3.39
N ALA A 151 -4.04 0.27 -4.39
CA ALA A 151 -5.44 0.58 -4.16
C ALA A 151 -6.15 -0.56 -3.43
N ASN A 152 -5.86 -1.81 -3.83
CA ASN A 152 -6.35 -3.01 -3.14
C ASN A 152 -5.98 -2.98 -1.66
N LEU A 153 -4.72 -2.66 -1.35
CA LEU A 153 -4.26 -2.54 0.04
C LEU A 153 -4.99 -1.43 0.81
N CYS A 154 -5.24 -0.26 0.18
CA CYS A 154 -6.05 0.80 0.80
C CYS A 154 -7.46 0.29 1.15
N PHE A 155 -8.14 -0.34 0.19
CA PHE A 155 -9.50 -0.85 0.40
C PHE A 155 -9.56 -1.97 1.42
N GLY A 156 -8.63 -2.93 1.37
CA GLY A 156 -8.50 -4.01 2.34
C GLY A 156 -8.27 -3.48 3.75
N LEU A 157 -7.42 -2.46 3.91
CA LEU A 157 -7.18 -1.82 5.20
C LEU A 157 -8.44 -1.11 5.72
N ILE A 158 -9.15 -0.35 4.88
CA ILE A 158 -10.43 0.26 5.29
C ILE A 158 -11.43 -0.81 5.73
N LYS A 159 -11.56 -1.89 4.95
CA LYS A 159 -12.47 -2.99 5.28
C LYS A 159 -12.09 -3.64 6.61
N PHE A 160 -10.81 -3.91 6.83
CA PHE A 160 -10.32 -4.42 8.11
C PHE A 160 -10.67 -3.48 9.27
N LEU A 161 -10.43 -2.17 9.13
CA LEU A 161 -10.76 -1.19 10.17
C LEU A 161 -12.27 -1.11 10.45
N LEU A 162 -13.11 -1.22 9.41
CA LEU A 162 -14.56 -1.26 9.55
C LEU A 162 -15.02 -2.51 10.31
N GLU A 163 -14.47 -3.67 10.01
CA GLU A 163 -14.79 -4.91 10.72
C GLU A 163 -14.30 -4.87 12.17
N LEU A 164 -13.11 -4.33 12.42
CA LEU A 164 -12.59 -4.13 13.78
C LEU A 164 -13.53 -3.26 14.61
N GLN A 165 -14.13 -2.22 14.02
CA GLN A 165 -15.09 -1.35 14.70
C GLN A 165 -16.45 -1.98 15.02
N LYS A 166 -16.77 -3.14 14.42
CA LYS A 166 -17.98 -3.90 14.74
C LYS A 166 -17.80 -4.81 15.95
N LEU A 167 -16.55 -5.10 16.33
CA LEU A 167 -16.24 -5.94 17.47
C LEU A 167 -16.55 -5.21 18.80
N PRO A 168 -16.76 -5.96 19.91
CA PRO A 168 -16.81 -5.38 21.25
C PRO A 168 -15.55 -4.55 21.55
N PRO A 169 -15.63 -3.49 22.37
CA PRO A 169 -14.47 -2.63 22.67
C PRO A 169 -13.23 -3.37 23.23
N SER A 170 -13.44 -4.49 23.91
CA SER A 170 -12.36 -5.36 24.39
C SER A 170 -11.56 -5.99 23.26
N ASP A 171 -12.21 -6.24 22.13
CA ASP A 171 -11.66 -7.00 20.99
C ASP A 171 -11.30 -6.06 19.83
N ALA A 172 -11.90 -4.88 19.78
CA ALA A 172 -11.61 -3.79 18.83
C ALA A 172 -10.38 -2.95 19.21
N SER A 173 -9.73 -3.28 20.34
CA SER A 173 -8.55 -2.59 20.84
C SER A 173 -7.31 -3.43 20.60
N ILE A 174 -6.22 -2.80 20.14
CA ILE A 174 -4.93 -3.46 19.97
C ILE A 174 -3.93 -2.93 20.99
N ASP A 175 -3.00 -3.79 21.40
CA ASP A 175 -1.88 -3.37 22.22
C ASP A 175 -0.79 -2.76 21.36
N PHE A 176 -0.55 -1.46 21.54
CA PHE A 176 0.46 -0.71 20.80
C PHE A 176 1.32 0.11 21.75
N TYR A 177 2.62 -0.21 21.82
CA TYR A 177 3.56 0.36 22.81
C TYR A 177 3.06 0.28 24.26
N GLY A 178 2.48 -0.86 24.64
CA GLY A 178 1.94 -1.07 26.00
C GLY A 178 0.69 -0.25 26.31
N ARG A 179 0.03 0.29 25.28
CA ARG A 179 -1.24 1.02 25.39
C ARG A 179 -2.33 0.28 24.62
N HIS A 180 -3.49 0.11 25.23
CA HIS A 180 -4.69 -0.29 24.50
C HIS A 180 -5.17 0.87 23.63
N VAL A 181 -5.15 0.68 22.31
CA VAL A 181 -5.55 1.70 21.33
C VAL A 181 -6.65 1.15 20.43
N THR A 182 -7.66 1.96 20.18
CA THR A 182 -8.64 1.71 19.12
C THR A 182 -8.14 2.35 17.83
N LEU A 183 -8.35 1.67 16.70
CA LEU A 183 -7.93 2.20 15.40
C LEU A 183 -9.08 3.00 14.76
N PRO A 184 -8.97 4.34 14.66
CA PRO A 184 -9.97 5.15 13.97
C PRO A 184 -9.87 4.97 12.45
N LEU A 185 -10.97 5.28 11.75
CA LEU A 185 -10.96 5.36 10.29
C LEU A 185 -10.17 6.60 9.83
N PRO A 186 -9.41 6.52 8.73
CA PRO A 186 -8.84 7.70 8.09
C PRO A 186 -9.95 8.58 7.50
N ALA A 187 -9.62 9.81 7.13
CA ALA A 187 -10.54 10.75 6.52
C ALA A 187 -11.10 10.26 5.17
N GLY A 188 -10.36 9.38 4.49
CA GLY A 188 -10.77 8.81 3.22
C GLY A 188 -9.63 8.10 2.50
N ILE A 189 -9.92 7.74 1.24
CA ILE A 189 -9.01 7.06 0.34
C ILE A 189 -8.96 7.77 -1.00
N ALA A 190 -7.81 7.74 -1.67
CA ALA A 190 -7.62 8.27 -3.02
C ALA A 190 -6.92 7.21 -3.88
N THR A 191 -7.63 6.67 -4.87
CA THR A 191 -7.10 5.53 -5.65
C THR A 191 -7.17 5.73 -7.15
N VAL A 192 -6.23 5.14 -7.89
CA VAL A 192 -6.21 5.16 -9.36
C VAL A 192 -5.95 3.77 -9.94
N GLY A 193 -6.83 3.31 -10.83
CA GLY A 193 -6.66 2.05 -11.57
C GLY A 193 -6.41 0.84 -10.66
N GLY A 194 -7.25 0.66 -9.64
CA GLY A 194 -7.04 -0.34 -8.60
C GLY A 194 -7.27 -1.77 -9.07
N TRP A 195 -6.43 -2.69 -8.60
CA TRP A 195 -6.58 -4.13 -8.83
C TRP A 195 -7.34 -4.77 -7.67
N CYS A 196 -8.66 -4.60 -7.67
CA CYS A 196 -9.53 -4.95 -6.54
C CYS A 196 -10.35 -6.23 -6.75
N ASP A 197 -10.09 -6.98 -7.82
CA ASP A 197 -10.78 -8.22 -8.19
C ASP A 197 -9.74 -9.27 -8.56
N GLN A 198 -9.44 -10.15 -7.60
CA GLN A 198 -8.36 -11.13 -7.75
C GLN A 198 -8.86 -12.41 -8.40
N CYS A 199 -10.18 -12.54 -8.53
CA CYS A 199 -10.85 -13.61 -9.27
C CYS A 199 -10.93 -13.33 -10.76
N ASP A 200 -10.53 -12.13 -11.22
CA ASP A 200 -10.64 -11.69 -12.59
C ASP A 200 -12.07 -11.83 -13.16
N ALA A 201 -13.08 -11.68 -12.31
CA ALA A 201 -14.49 -11.94 -12.60
C ALA A 201 -15.23 -10.73 -13.20
N LEU A 202 -14.67 -9.52 -13.08
CA LEU A 202 -15.32 -8.31 -13.58
C LEU A 202 -15.35 -8.28 -15.12
N PRO A 203 -16.51 -7.96 -15.75
CA PRO A 203 -16.65 -8.00 -17.22
C PRO A 203 -15.70 -7.08 -17.99
N LEU A 204 -15.17 -6.02 -17.36
CA LEU A 204 -14.24 -5.09 -17.99
C LEU A 204 -12.95 -5.78 -18.42
N TRP A 205 -12.51 -6.80 -17.68
CA TRP A 205 -11.31 -7.57 -18.00
C TRP A 205 -11.38 -8.21 -19.39
N HIS A 206 -12.56 -8.69 -19.77
CA HIS A 206 -12.76 -9.35 -21.07
C HIS A 206 -13.12 -8.38 -22.19
N LYS A 207 -13.55 -7.16 -21.86
CA LYS A 207 -14.02 -6.15 -22.85
C LYS A 207 -12.93 -5.15 -23.25
N ASN A 208 -12.00 -4.84 -22.36
CA ASN A 208 -11.04 -3.75 -22.57
C ASN A 208 -9.59 -4.22 -22.81
N GLY A 209 -9.36 -5.52 -23.03
CA GLY A 209 -8.01 -6.09 -23.17
C GLY A 209 -7.13 -5.41 -24.23
N GLU A 210 -7.71 -4.91 -25.34
CA GLU A 210 -6.95 -4.17 -26.38
C GLU A 210 -6.31 -2.88 -25.85
N TYR A 211 -6.94 -2.25 -24.85
CA TYR A 211 -6.53 -0.98 -24.25
C TYR A 211 -5.82 -1.15 -22.90
N ASP A 212 -5.78 -2.39 -22.38
CA ASP A 212 -5.17 -2.69 -21.10
C ASP A 212 -3.64 -2.79 -21.23
N ILE A 213 -2.95 -2.27 -20.21
CA ILE A 213 -1.49 -2.33 -20.09
C ILE A 213 -1.01 -3.67 -19.55
N LEU A 214 -1.84 -4.40 -18.78
CA LEU A 214 -1.42 -5.65 -18.14
C LEU A 214 -1.48 -6.81 -19.13
N GLY A 215 -2.45 -6.83 -20.05
CA GLY A 215 -2.58 -7.79 -21.15
C GLY A 215 -2.88 -9.24 -20.74
N VAL A 216 -2.37 -9.68 -19.59
CA VAL A 216 -2.59 -10.96 -18.91
C VAL A 216 -2.63 -10.64 -17.41
N LEU A 217 -3.70 -11.07 -16.74
CA LEU A 217 -3.99 -10.71 -15.35
C LEU A 217 -3.10 -11.46 -14.36
N GLN A 218 -2.86 -12.74 -14.66
CA GLN A 218 -2.08 -13.64 -13.82
C GLN A 218 -0.96 -14.30 -14.63
N PRO A 219 0.07 -13.55 -15.07
CA PRO A 219 1.17 -14.13 -15.82
C PRO A 219 1.77 -15.39 -15.18
N PRO A 220 1.96 -15.47 -13.84
CA PRO A 220 2.47 -16.67 -13.19
C PRO A 220 1.66 -17.95 -13.37
N LEU A 221 0.38 -17.83 -13.75
CA LEU A 221 -0.52 -18.96 -13.96
C LEU A 221 -0.58 -19.40 -15.43
N MET A 222 0.11 -18.69 -16.34
CA MET A 222 0.06 -18.98 -17.76
C MET A 222 1.10 -20.02 -18.18
N PRO A 223 0.79 -20.85 -19.20
CA PRO A 223 1.78 -21.73 -19.81
C PRO A 223 2.98 -20.95 -20.31
N GLY A 224 4.18 -21.42 -19.99
CA GLY A 224 5.44 -20.79 -20.41
C GLY A 224 5.93 -19.67 -19.50
N PHE A 225 5.25 -19.38 -18.38
CA PHE A 225 5.80 -18.49 -17.36
C PHE A 225 7.09 -19.08 -16.76
N PRO A 226 8.16 -18.29 -16.59
CA PRO A 226 9.42 -18.81 -16.10
C PRO A 226 9.32 -19.26 -14.64
N THR A 227 9.79 -20.47 -14.37
CA THR A 227 9.86 -21.05 -13.04
C THR A 227 11.14 -20.63 -12.31
N ASP A 228 11.09 -20.56 -10.99
CA ASP A 228 12.23 -20.33 -10.12
C ASP A 228 12.08 -21.04 -8.76
N SER A 229 12.91 -20.65 -7.78
CA SER A 229 12.93 -21.29 -6.46
C SER A 229 11.71 -21.01 -5.59
N ILE A 230 10.83 -20.06 -5.96
CA ILE A 230 9.62 -19.74 -5.18
C ILE A 230 8.33 -20.00 -5.96
N TRP A 231 8.39 -20.09 -7.29
CA TRP A 231 7.25 -20.35 -8.16
C TRP A 231 7.56 -21.35 -9.29
N PRO A 232 6.75 -22.42 -9.50
CA PRO A 232 5.57 -22.78 -8.72
C PRO A 232 5.94 -23.12 -7.28
N ALA A 233 5.03 -22.83 -6.35
CA ALA A 233 5.27 -23.09 -4.94
C ALA A 233 5.34 -24.59 -4.64
N ASN A 234 6.02 -24.95 -3.54
CA ASN A 234 6.00 -26.29 -2.98
C ASN A 234 5.62 -26.20 -1.48
N PRO A 235 4.43 -26.69 -1.05
CA PRO A 235 3.43 -27.38 -1.87
C PRO A 235 2.79 -26.47 -2.94
N PRO A 236 2.20 -27.05 -4.01
CA PRO A 236 1.56 -26.27 -5.07
C PRO A 236 0.53 -25.28 -4.50
N ARG A 237 0.54 -24.06 -5.06
CA ARG A 237 -0.46 -23.03 -4.80
C ARG A 237 -1.08 -22.62 -6.13
N GLU A 238 -2.36 -22.30 -6.11
CA GLU A 238 -3.13 -21.96 -7.30
C GLU A 238 -2.94 -20.50 -7.71
N HIS A 239 -2.55 -19.65 -6.76
CA HIS A 239 -2.44 -18.21 -6.97
C HIS A 239 -1.24 -17.62 -6.21
N THR A 240 -0.65 -16.57 -6.76
CA THR A 240 0.56 -15.95 -6.18
C THR A 240 0.26 -14.99 -5.04
N TYR A 241 -0.96 -14.44 -5.03
CA TYR A 241 -1.44 -13.48 -4.01
C TYR A 241 -1.91 -14.17 -2.71
N CYS A 242 -2.73 -15.22 -2.79
CA CYS A 242 -3.28 -15.95 -1.64
C CYS A 242 -3.62 -17.40 -2.04
N VAL A 243 -4.12 -18.19 -1.09
CA VAL A 243 -4.65 -19.54 -1.36
C VAL A 243 -6.00 -19.44 -2.10
N ALA A 244 -6.32 -20.40 -2.98
CA ALA A 244 -7.52 -20.34 -3.80
C ALA A 244 -8.82 -20.14 -2.98
N ALA A 245 -8.90 -20.79 -1.82
CA ALA A 245 -10.07 -20.75 -0.94
C ALA A 245 -10.39 -19.36 -0.35
N THR A 246 -9.48 -18.39 -0.48
CA THR A 246 -9.69 -17.01 0.02
C THR A 246 -9.67 -15.96 -1.08
N LEU A 247 -9.61 -16.35 -2.36
CA LEU A 247 -9.55 -15.41 -3.48
C LEU A 247 -10.77 -14.47 -3.55
N ASP A 248 -11.94 -14.96 -3.21
CA ASP A 248 -13.20 -14.21 -3.19
C ASP A 248 -13.46 -13.50 -1.85
N HIS A 249 -12.58 -13.65 -0.87
CA HIS A 249 -12.73 -13.01 0.43
C HIS A 249 -12.65 -11.48 0.31
N GLU A 250 -13.50 -10.76 1.02
CA GLU A 250 -13.66 -9.30 0.93
C GLU A 250 -12.37 -8.49 1.22
N LEU A 251 -11.43 -9.05 1.98
CA LEU A 251 -10.10 -8.46 2.22
C LEU A 251 -9.09 -8.69 1.08
N VAL A 252 -9.31 -9.71 0.25
CA VAL A 252 -8.46 -10.10 -0.89
C VAL A 252 -8.99 -9.48 -2.19
N THR A 253 -10.31 -9.56 -2.38
CA THR A 253 -11.07 -9.00 -3.48
C THR A 253 -12.04 -7.95 -2.95
N PRO A 254 -11.59 -6.69 -2.73
CA PRO A 254 -12.47 -5.61 -2.28
C PRO A 254 -13.65 -5.31 -3.21
N ALA A 255 -13.57 -5.70 -4.49
CA ALA A 255 -14.70 -5.61 -5.40
C ALA A 255 -15.88 -6.52 -5.02
N ALA A 256 -15.65 -7.55 -4.20
CA ALA A 256 -16.70 -8.41 -3.66
C ALA A 256 -17.39 -7.84 -2.39
N VAL A 257 -16.87 -6.74 -1.82
CA VAL A 257 -17.46 -6.16 -0.60
C VAL A 257 -18.87 -5.66 -0.89
N ALA A 258 -19.85 -6.28 -0.23
CA ALA A 258 -21.25 -5.91 -0.38
C ALA A 258 -21.62 -4.67 0.45
N ASP A 259 -20.95 -4.48 1.58
CA ASP A 259 -21.26 -3.45 2.56
C ASP A 259 -20.00 -2.73 3.07
N TRP A 260 -19.94 -1.44 2.76
CA TRP A 260 -18.91 -0.51 3.23
C TRP A 260 -19.38 0.36 4.41
N THR A 261 -20.55 0.07 4.99
CA THR A 261 -21.08 0.85 6.11
C THR A 261 -20.31 0.58 7.40
N GLY A 262 -20.10 1.68 8.12
CA GLY A 262 -19.51 1.79 9.44
C GLY A 262 -19.56 3.26 9.85
N LYS A 263 -19.23 3.59 11.10
CA LYS A 263 -19.22 4.98 11.55
C LYS A 263 -18.05 5.74 10.94
N LEU A 264 -18.17 6.14 9.67
CA LEU A 264 -17.44 7.28 9.14
C LEU A 264 -17.83 8.46 10.04
N GLY A 265 -16.87 8.99 10.78
CA GLY A 265 -17.04 10.13 11.68
C GLY A 265 -17.30 11.44 10.93
N VAL A 266 -18.27 11.44 10.03
CA VAL A 266 -18.82 12.62 9.37
C VAL A 266 -20.18 12.86 10.02
N PRO A 267 -20.40 14.01 10.69
CA PRO A 267 -21.74 14.40 11.11
C PRO A 267 -22.64 14.38 9.87
N ARG A 268 -23.79 13.71 9.95
CA ARG A 268 -24.84 13.89 8.94
C ARG A 268 -25.15 15.38 8.89
N LEU A 269 -24.97 15.99 7.72
CA LEU A 269 -25.55 17.29 7.38
C LEU A 269 -27.07 17.14 7.26
#